data_AF-A0A4U2YS35-F1
#
_entry.id   AF-A0A4U2YS35-F1
#
_cell.length_a   1.000
_cell.length_b   1.000
_cell.length_c   1.000
_cell.angle_alpha   90.00
_cell.angle_beta   90.00
_cell.angle_gamma   90.00
#
_symmetry.space_group_name_H-M   'P 1'
#
loop_
_entity.id
_entity.type
_entity.pdbx_description
1 polymer ?
#
loop_
_entity_poly.entity_id
_entity_poly.type
_entity_poly.pdbx_seq_one_letter_code
_entity_poly.pdbx_strand_id
1 'polypeptide(L)'
;MAITMSKEAAAKVVKRFNKAEDELSGVRGSIAGLSHQMNAGAGEFSGAIDAGADAFRLSWRAFLDQCIDSAQIIAGNTNQLEVDLERIDADNAASR
;
A
#
# COMPACT_ATOMS: atom_id res chain seq x y z
N MET A 1 16.97 23.22 -2.40
CA MET A 1 17.21 22.68 -3.76
C MET A 1 16.15 21.62 -3.98
N ALA A 2 15.12 21.92 -4.78
CA ALA A 2 14.10 20.91 -5.12
C ALA A 2 14.74 19.91 -6.08
N ILE A 3 14.71 18.62 -5.74
CA ILE A 3 15.17 17.58 -6.65
C ILE A 3 14.09 17.46 -7.73
N THR A 4 14.40 17.89 -8.95
CA THR A 4 13.49 17.74 -10.10
C THR A 4 13.48 16.26 -10.50
N MET A 5 12.35 15.59 -10.32
CA MET A 5 12.15 14.20 -10.70
C MET A 5 11.84 14.11 -12.20
N SER A 6 12.49 13.20 -12.93
CA SER A 6 12.15 12.94 -14.34
C SER A 6 10.85 12.13 -14.44
N LYS A 7 10.16 12.20 -15.59
CA LYS A 7 8.94 11.41 -15.85
C LYS A 7 9.16 9.90 -15.68
N GLU A 8 10.27 9.40 -16.22
CA GLU A 8 10.66 7.99 -16.09
C GLU A 8 10.86 7.58 -14.62
N ALA A 9 11.38 8.49 -13.79
CA ALA A 9 11.52 8.25 -12.37
C ALA A 9 10.15 8.27 -11.66
N ALA A 10 9.26 9.20 -12.02
CA ALA A 10 7.89 9.28 -11.48
C ALA A 10 7.09 8.00 -11.78
N ALA A 11 7.04 7.58 -13.05
CA ALA A 11 6.36 6.36 -13.47
C ALA A 11 6.91 5.11 -12.76
N LYS A 12 8.24 5.04 -12.56
CA LYS A 12 8.89 3.95 -11.83
C LYS A 12 8.53 3.94 -10.35
N VAL A 13 8.39 5.11 -9.73
CA VAL A 13 7.94 5.26 -8.34
C VAL A 13 6.48 4.81 -8.21
N VAL A 14 5.57 5.33 -9.03
CA VAL A 14 4.15 4.92 -9.05
C VAL A 14 4.02 3.41 -9.18
N LYS A 15 4.68 2.81 -10.18
CA LYS A 15 4.65 1.35 -10.40
C LYS A 15 5.13 0.56 -9.18
N ARG A 16 6.16 1.04 -8.49
CA ARG A 16 6.69 0.36 -7.30
C ARG A 16 5.72 0.44 -6.12
N PHE A 17 5.10 1.59 -5.90
CA PHE A 17 4.16 1.76 -4.80
C PHE A 17 2.84 1.05 -5.03
N ASN A 18 2.32 1.02 -6.26
CA ASN A 18 1.17 0.18 -6.60
C ASN A 18 1.48 -1.31 -6.39
N LYS A 19 2.66 -1.77 -6.80
CA LYS A 19 3.08 -3.16 -6.53
C LYS A 19 3.19 -3.44 -5.03
N ALA A 20 3.71 -2.49 -4.25
CA ALA A 20 3.80 -2.65 -2.80
C ALA A 20 2.41 -2.70 -2.15
N GLU A 21 1.46 -1.87 -2.59
CA GLU A 21 0.06 -1.93 -2.19
C GLU A 21 -0.56 -3.30 -2.46
N ASP A 22 -0.37 -3.85 -3.67
CA ASP A 22 -0.89 -5.17 -4.04
C ASP A 22 -0.33 -6.27 -3.13
N GLU A 23 0.98 -6.27 -2.90
CA GLU A 23 1.66 -7.24 -2.02
C GLU A 23 1.17 -7.13 -0.57
N LEU A 24 1.07 -5.92 -0.04
CA LEU A 24 0.59 -5.67 1.33
C LEU A 24 -0.88 -6.08 1.49
N SER A 25 -1.72 -5.80 0.49
CA SER A 25 -3.13 -6.21 0.46
C SER A 25 -3.27 -7.74 0.46
N GLY A 26 -2.42 -8.44 -0.29
CA GLY A 26 -2.35 -9.90 -0.31
C GLY A 26 -1.96 -10.51 1.04
N VAL A 27 -0.94 -9.94 1.70
CA VAL A 27 -0.51 -10.37 3.05
C VAL A 27 -1.63 -10.12 4.07
N ARG A 28 -2.25 -8.94 4.02
CA ARG A 28 -3.37 -8.58 4.89
C ARG A 28 -4.53 -9.57 4.78
N GLY A 29 -4.91 -9.95 3.56
CA GLY A 29 -5.94 -10.96 3.30
C GLY A 29 -5.55 -12.34 3.85
N SER A 30 -4.29 -12.73 3.66
CA SER A 30 -3.76 -14.01 4.12
C SER A 30 -3.79 -14.15 5.64
N ILE A 31 -3.47 -13.10 6.40
CA ILE A 31 -3.55 -13.10 7.87
C ILE A 31 -4.98 -13.39 8.36
N ALA A 32 -5.98 -12.79 7.72
CA ALA A 32 -7.39 -13.07 8.05
C ALA A 32 -7.76 -14.52 7.75
N GLY A 33 -7.34 -15.05 6.60
CA GLY A 33 -7.57 -16.43 6.20
C GLY A 33 -6.94 -17.45 7.14
N LEU A 34 -5.67 -17.25 7.52
CA LEU A 34 -4.94 -18.13 8.44
C LEU A 34 -5.61 -18.17 9.82
N SER A 35 -6.03 -17.02 10.34
CA SER A 35 -6.76 -16.97 11.61
C SER A 35 -8.06 -17.76 11.57
N HIS A 36 -8.81 -17.66 10.47
CA HIS A 36 -10.03 -18.44 10.31
C HIS A 36 -9.72 -19.94 10.25
N GLN A 37 -8.70 -20.35 9.49
CA GLN A 37 -8.30 -21.75 9.38
C GLN A 37 -7.82 -22.32 10.71
N MET A 38 -7.06 -21.55 11.50
CA MET A 38 -6.62 -21.96 12.83
C MET A 38 -7.81 -22.18 13.77
N ASN A 39 -8.76 -21.24 13.82
CA ASN A 39 -9.96 -21.39 14.66
C ASN A 39 -10.82 -22.58 14.22
N ALA A 40 -11.01 -22.76 12.93
CA ALA A 40 -11.76 -23.88 12.38
C ALA A 40 -11.06 -25.23 12.67
N GLY A 41 -9.74 -25.29 12.49
CA GLY A 41 -8.93 -26.49 12.76
C GLY A 41 -8.83 -26.84 14.25
N ALA A 42 -8.89 -25.84 15.14
CA ALA A 42 -8.89 -26.07 16.59
C ALA A 42 -10.21 -26.67 17.09
N GLY A 43 -11.33 -26.46 16.38
CA GLY A 43 -12.62 -27.04 16.72
C GLY A 43 -13.06 -26.72 18.16
N GLU A 44 -13.30 -27.76 18.96
CA GLU A 44 -13.68 -27.63 20.37
C GLU A 44 -12.59 -27.02 21.25
N PHE A 45 -11.32 -27.05 20.83
CA PHE A 45 -10.19 -26.45 21.52
C PHE A 45 -9.95 -24.99 21.13
N SER A 46 -10.79 -24.39 20.29
CA SER A 46 -10.67 -22.98 19.89
C SER A 46 -10.60 -22.02 21.09
N GLY A 47 -11.30 -22.35 22.19
CA GLY A 47 -11.21 -21.58 23.44
C GLY A 47 -9.86 -21.65 24.17
N ALA A 48 -8.96 -22.56 23.77
CA ALA A 48 -7.59 -22.64 24.26
C ALA A 48 -6.60 -21.80 23.44
N ILE A 49 -7.04 -21.20 22.32
CA ILE A 49 -6.23 -20.26 21.56
C ILE A 49 -5.99 -19.03 22.45
N ASP A 50 -4.73 -18.62 22.53
CA ASP A 50 -4.33 -17.44 23.29
C ASP A 50 -5.08 -16.20 22.80
N ALA A 51 -5.73 -15.48 23.71
CA ALA A 51 -6.49 -14.27 23.39
C ALA A 51 -5.62 -13.16 22.78
N GLY A 52 -4.32 -13.16 23.08
CA GLY A 52 -3.31 -12.30 22.47
C GLY A 52 -3.05 -12.62 21.00
N ALA A 53 -3.38 -13.81 20.50
CA ALA A 53 -3.29 -14.12 19.07
C ALA A 53 -4.22 -13.25 18.22
N ASP A 54 -5.44 -12.99 18.72
CA ASP A 54 -6.39 -12.10 18.07
C ASP A 54 -5.95 -10.62 18.15
N ALA A 55 -5.43 -10.20 19.31
CA ALA A 55 -4.87 -8.86 19.47
C ALA A 55 -3.66 -8.64 18.53
N PHE A 56 -2.76 -9.63 18.43
CA PHE A 56 -1.63 -9.62 17.51
C PHE A 56 -2.10 -9.51 16.07
N ARG A 57 -3.07 -10.34 15.65
CA ARG A 57 -3.67 -10.30 14.31
C ARG A 57 -4.26 -8.92 13.98
N LEU A 58 -5.04 -8.34 14.89
CA LEU A 58 -5.64 -7.03 14.70
C LEU A 58 -4.59 -5.94 14.58
N SER A 59 -3.54 -5.98 15.41
CA SER A 59 -2.43 -5.02 15.36
C SER A 59 -1.67 -5.09 14.03
N TRP A 60 -1.40 -6.30 13.53
CA TRP A 60 -0.76 -6.52 12.23
C TRP A 60 -1.61 -6.03 11.07
N ARG A 61 -2.93 -6.26 11.13
CA ARG A 61 -3.85 -5.74 10.12
C ARG A 61 -3.82 -4.21 10.07
N ALA A 62 -3.87 -3.56 11.24
CA ALA A 62 -3.82 -2.11 11.32
C ALA A 62 -2.49 -1.54 10.79
N PHE A 63 -1.38 -2.20 11.09
CA PHE A 63 -0.07 -1.84 10.53
C PHE A 63 -0.05 -1.95 9.00
N LEU A 64 -0.56 -3.05 8.44
CA LEU A 64 -0.62 -3.23 6.99
C LEU A 64 -1.54 -2.22 6.31
N ASP A 65 -2.69 -1.89 6.93
CA ASP A 65 -3.60 -0.84 6.47
C ASP A 65 -2.85 0.51 6.36
N GLN A 66 -2.10 0.88 7.40
CA GLN A 66 -1.29 2.11 7.38
C GLN A 66 -0.22 2.11 6.27
N CYS A 67 0.42 0.97 6.00
CA CYS A 67 1.40 0.85 4.93
C CYS A 67 0.75 0.95 3.54
N ILE A 68 -0.43 0.36 3.35
CA ILE A 68 -1.21 0.45 2.11
C ILE A 68 -1.60 1.90 1.85
N ASP A 69 -2.18 2.58 2.85
CA ASP A 69 -2.58 3.99 2.74
C ASP A 69 -1.37 4.87 2.37
N SER A 70 -0.22 4.61 3.01
CA SER A 70 1.01 5.34 2.70
C SER A 70 1.49 5.09 1.27
N ALA A 71 1.39 3.85 0.78
CA ALA A 71 1.76 3.52 -0.59
C ALA A 71 0.85 4.22 -1.61
N GLN A 72 -0.47 4.21 -1.38
CA GLN A 72 -1.45 4.89 -2.21
C GLN A 72 -1.21 6.41 -2.25
N ILE A 73 -0.95 7.03 -1.11
CA ILE A 73 -0.64 8.47 -1.03
C ILE A 73 0.61 8.82 -1.83
N ILE A 74 1.69 8.03 -1.69
CA ILE A 74 2.93 8.30 -2.41
C ILE A 74 2.74 8.11 -3.92
N ALA A 75 2.05 7.05 -4.35
CA ALA A 75 1.72 6.83 -5.76
C ALA A 75 0.87 7.97 -6.33
N GLY A 76 -0.19 8.36 -5.61
CA GLY A 76 -1.09 9.45 -6.01
C GLY A 76 -0.38 10.79 -6.13
N ASN A 77 0.41 11.18 -5.12
CA ASN A 77 1.18 12.43 -5.14
C ASN A 77 2.23 12.45 -6.26
N THR A 78 2.88 11.32 -6.51
CA THR A 78 3.88 11.18 -7.59
C THR A 78 3.22 11.33 -8.96
N ASN A 79 2.06 10.70 -9.17
CA ASN A 79 1.31 10.80 -10.40
C ASN A 79 0.79 12.22 -10.65
N GLN A 80 0.31 12.90 -9.60
CA GLN A 80 -0.14 14.30 -9.71
C GLN A 80 1.00 15.24 -10.09
N LEU A 81 2.17 15.07 -9.47
CA LEU A 81 3.39 15.83 -9.82
C LEU A 81 3.80 15.62 -11.29
N GLU A 82 3.66 14.39 -11.81
CA GLU A 82 3.94 14.10 -13.21
C GLU A 82 2.98 14.85 -14.13
N VAL A 83 1.66 14.76 -13.91
CA VAL A 83 0.63 15.46 -14.69
C VAL A 83 0.84 16.97 -14.69
N ASP A 84 1.17 17.55 -13.54
CA ASP A 84 1.41 18.99 -13.43
C ASP A 84 2.66 19.43 -14.21
N LEU A 85 3.72 18.63 -14.23
CA LEU A 85 4.90 18.89 -15.06
C LEU A 85 4.55 18.82 -16.56
N GLU A 86 3.70 17.88 -16.99
CA GLU A 86 3.29 17.80 -18.40
C GLU A 86 2.52 19.04 -18.87
N ARG A 87 1.64 19.56 -18.01
CA ARG A 87 0.89 20.78 -18.29
C ARG A 87 1.82 21.99 -18.43
N ILE A 88 2.78 22.13 -17.51
CA ILE A 88 3.77 23.23 -17.56
C ILE A 88 4.62 23.14 -18.83
N ASP A 89 5.07 21.95 -19.22
CA ASP A 89 5.85 21.74 -20.45
C ASP A 89 5.03 22.12 -21.70
N ALA A 90 3.74 21.76 -21.75
CA ALA A 90 2.85 22.08 -22.85
C ALA A 90 2.58 23.59 -22.97
N ASP A 91 2.31 24.26 -21.85
CA ASP A 91 2.07 25.71 -21.81
C ASP A 91 3.31 26.50 -22.24
N ASN A 92 4.50 26.04 -21.85
CA ASN A 92 5.78 26.62 -22.27
C ASN A 92 6.06 26.41 -23.77
N ALA A 93 5.65 25.27 -24.33
CA ALA A 93 5.80 24.99 -25.76
C ALA A 93 4.83 25.82 -26.62
N ALA A 94 3.61 26.08 -26.13
CA ALA A 94 2.61 26.89 -26.81
C ALA A 94 2.90 28.40 -26.77
N SER A 95 3.73 28.85 -25.82
CA SER A 95 4.12 30.26 -25.63
C SER A 95 5.37 30.68 -26.43
N ARG A 96 5.94 29.77 -27.24
CA ARG A 96 7.07 30.02 -28.14
C ARG A 96 6.62 30.00 -29.59
#